data_AF-A0A1X9XBQ7-F1
#
_entry.id   AF-A0A1X9XBQ7-F1
#
_cell.length_a   1.000
_cell.length_b   1.000
_cell.length_c   1.000
_cell.angle_alpha   90.00
_cell.angle_beta   90.00
_cell.angle_gamma   90.00
#
_symmetry.space_group_name_H-M   'P 1'
#
loop_
_entity.id
_entity.type
_entity.pdbx_description
1 polymer ?
#
loop_
_entity_poly.entity_id
_entity_poly.type
_entity_poly.pdbx_seq_one_letter_code
_entity_poly.pdbx_strand_id
1 'polypeptide(L)' 'IGGHGDEMVPLTRHSNIAGIPLKDYIPADKLEAIVNRTRKGGGEIVNLLKTSAYY' A
#
# COMPACT_ATOMS: atom_id res chain seq x y z
N ILE A 1 4.43 4.26 -8.31
CA ILE A 1 5.11 4.03 -9.61
C ILE A 1 5.39 2.54 -9.76
N GLY A 2 5.92 2.08 -10.89
CA GLY A 2 6.12 0.64 -11.15
C GLY A 2 4.87 -0.04 -11.68
N GLY A 3 4.75 -1.35 -11.47
CA GLY A 3 3.61 -2.15 -11.93
C GLY A 3 2.33 -1.94 -11.11
N HIS A 4 1.19 -2.37 -11.67
CA HIS A 4 -0.10 -2.41 -10.97
C HIS A 4 -0.27 -3.76 -10.26
N GLY A 5 0.21 -3.84 -9.01
CA GLY A 5 0.17 -5.07 -8.21
C GLY A 5 1.39 -5.19 -7.29
N ASP A 6 1.92 -6.40 -7.15
CA ASP A 6 3.03 -6.71 -6.24
C ASP A 6 4.33 -5.92 -6.54
N GLU A 7 4.53 -5.53 -7.80
CA GLU A 7 5.68 -4.74 -8.24
C GLU A 7 5.51 -3.22 -8.04
N MET A 8 4.45 -2.77 -7.36
CA MET A 8 4.28 -1.35 -7.06
C MET A 8 5.39 -0.82 -6.15
N VAL A 9 5.87 0.37 -6.47
CA VAL A 9 6.89 1.10 -5.71
C VAL A 9 6.25 2.33 -5.06
N PRO A 10 6.01 2.31 -3.74
CA PRO A 10 5.51 3.45 -3.00
C PRO A 10 6.65 4.43 -2.65
N LEU A 11 6.38 5.73 -2.81
CA LEU A 11 7.35 6.79 -2.52
C LEU A 11 7.12 7.37 -1.12
N THR A 12 7.20 6.51 -0.09
CA THR A 12 6.91 6.89 1.31
C THR A 12 7.76 8.05 1.81
N ARG A 13 9.02 8.15 1.38
CA ARG A 13 9.94 9.25 1.71
C ARG A 13 9.53 10.61 1.13
N HIS A 14 8.76 10.62 0.05
CA HIS A 14 8.26 11.85 -0.60
C HIS A 14 6.80 12.16 -0.22
N SER A 15 6.18 11.31 0.61
CA SER A 15 4.80 11.45 1.03
C SER A 15 4.74 12.17 2.38
N ASN A 16 3.67 12.93 2.60
CA ASN A 16 3.46 13.68 3.84
C ASN A 16 1.96 13.74 4.18
N ILE A 17 1.67 14.05 5.45
CA ILE A 17 0.33 14.41 5.92
C ILE A 17 0.40 15.89 6.30
N ALA A 18 -0.35 16.73 5.58
CA ALA A 18 -0.39 18.18 5.80
C ALA A 18 1.01 18.87 5.85
N GLY A 19 1.95 18.42 5.01
CA GLY A 19 3.31 18.97 4.93
C GLY A 19 4.33 18.30 5.85
N ILE A 20 3.91 17.44 6.78
CA ILE A 20 4.81 16.75 7.71
C ILE A 20 5.12 15.32 7.19
N PRO A 21 6.41 14.91 7.07
CA PRO A 21 6.81 13.61 6.54
C PRO A 21 6.16 12.41 7.24
N LEU A 22 5.84 11.35 6.49
CA LEU A 22 5.18 10.16 7.05
C LEU A 22 5.94 9.51 8.22
N LYS A 23 7.28 9.51 8.19
CA LYS A 23 8.13 8.94 9.24
C LYS A 23 7.93 9.60 10.62
N ASP A 24 7.43 10.84 10.63
CA ASP A 24 7.20 11.61 11.86
C ASP A 24 5.80 11.32 12.46
N TYR A 25 4.90 10.69 11.67
CA TYR A 25 3.57 10.27 12.11
C TYR A 25 3.41 8.78 12.33
N ILE A 26 4.10 7.97 11.52
CA ILE A 26 3.87 6.54 11.43
C ILE A 26 5.20 5.82 11.67
N PRO A 27 5.27 4.97 12.72
CA PRO A 27 6.41 4.08 12.93
C PRO A 27 6.73 3.23 11.69
N ALA A 28 8.01 2.90 11.50
CA ALA A 28 8.50 2.26 10.28
C ALA A 28 7.83 0.90 10.02
N ASP A 29 7.63 0.09 11.04
CA ASP A 29 6.96 -1.21 11.00
C ASP A 29 5.49 -1.08 10.56
N LYS A 30 4.76 -0.10 11.12
CA LYS A 30 3.38 0.18 10.73
C LYS A 30 3.27 0.68 9.30
N LEU A 31 4.19 1.54 8.88
CA LEU A 31 4.24 2.04 7.50
C LEU A 31 4.53 0.90 6.51
N GLU A 32 5.44 0.00 6.86
CA GLU A 32 5.73 -1.20 6.07
C GLU A 32 4.51 -2.13 5.96
N ALA A 33 3.80 -2.34 7.06
CA ALA A 33 2.57 -3.14 7.07
C ALA A 33 1.48 -2.54 6.16
N ILE A 34 1.28 -1.21 6.20
CA ILE A 34 0.35 -0.50 5.31
C ILE A 34 0.73 -0.72 3.84
N VAL A 35 2.01 -0.55 3.51
CA VAL A 35 2.53 -0.75 2.16
C VAL A 35 2.28 -2.18 1.69
N ASN A 36 2.63 -3.18 2.51
CA ASN A 36 2.46 -4.59 2.17
C ASN A 36 1.00 -4.99 1.98
N ARG A 37 0.11 -4.49 2.84
CA ARG A 37 -1.35 -4.72 2.69
C ARG A 37 -1.88 -4.05 1.43
N THR A 38 -1.40 -2.86 1.09
CA THR A 38 -1.82 -2.14 -0.12
C THR A 38 -1.46 -2.93 -1.38
N ARG A 39 -0.24 -3.49 -1.48
CA ARG A 39 0.17 -4.35 -2.61
C ARG A 39 -0.78 -5.52 -2.82
N LYS A 40 -1.20 -6.13 -1.71
CA LYS A 40 -2.05 -7.32 -1.69
C LYS A 40 -3.55 -7.01 -1.62
N GLY A 41 -3.94 -5.73 -1.66
CA GLY A 41 -5.32 -5.31 -1.36
C GLY A 41 -6.35 -5.91 -2.31
N GLY A 42 -6.04 -6.02 -3.60
CA GLY A 42 -6.89 -6.71 -4.57
C GLY A 42 -7.08 -8.19 -4.21
N GLY A 43 -5.98 -8.89 -3.90
CA GLY A 43 -6.01 -10.29 -3.47
C GLY A 43 -6.76 -10.49 -2.16
N GLU A 44 -6.63 -9.57 -1.19
CA GLU A 44 -7.40 -9.57 0.06
C GLU A 44 -8.91 -9.54 -0.23
N ILE A 45 -9.35 -8.66 -1.12
CA ILE A 45 -10.76 -8.52 -1.50
C ILE A 45 -11.25 -9.76 -2.25
N VAL A 46 -10.50 -10.28 -3.23
CA VAL A 46 -10.86 -11.49 -3.98
C VAL A 46 -10.96 -12.70 -3.05
N ASN A 47 -10.07 -12.82 -2.06
CA ASN A 47 -10.12 -13.89 -1.08
C ASN A 47 -11.39 -13.86 -0.23
N LEU A 48 -11.93 -12.67 0.05
CA LEU A 48 -13.17 -12.48 0.81
C LEU A 48 -14.41 -12.66 -0.06
N LEU A 49 -14.47 -12.00 -1.21
CA LEU A 49 -15.65 -11.95 -2.09
C LEU A 49 -15.70 -13.10 -3.12
N LYS A 50 -14.61 -13.87 -3.25
CA LYS A 50 -14.44 -14.97 -4.23
C LYS A 50 -14.57 -14.55 -5.69
N THR A 51 -14.50 -13.25 -5.97
CA THR A 51 -14.61 -12.70 -7.31
C THR A 51 -13.74 -11.45 -7.48
N SER A 52 -13.42 -11.15 -8.73
CA SER A 52 -12.46 -10.15 -9.18
C SER A 52 -13.14 -9.24 -10.21
N ALA A 53 -12.77 -7.96 -10.25
CA ALA A 53 -13.16 -7.05 -11.33
C ALA A 53 -12.26 -7.19 -12.58
N TYR A 54 -11.21 -8.02 -12.48
CA TYR A 54 -10.26 -8.37 -13.52
C TYR A 54 -10.54 -9.81 -14.01
N TYR A 55 -10.49 -10.04 -15.33
CA TYR A 55 -10.81 -11.33 -15.96
C TYR A 55 -9.67 -12.35 -15.86
#